data_AF-A0ABC9NT34-F1
#
_entry.id   AF-A0ABC9NT34-F1
#
_cell.length_a   1.000
_cell.length_b   1.000
_cell.length_c   1.000
_cell.angle_alpha   90.00
_cell.angle_beta   90.00
_cell.angle_gamma   90.00
#
_symmetry.space_group_name_H-M   'P 1'
#
loop_
_entity.id
_entity.type
_entity.pdbx_description
1 polymer ?
#
loop_
_entity_poly.entity_id
_entity_poly.type
_entity_poly.pdbx_seq_one_letter_code
_entity_poly.pdbx_strand_id
1 'polypeptide(L)'
;MNVQIISPDGRKMFLRDGQVQGAFHVMGSFDLMAPEAPEHDVYVCEGWATGAALLQYWNVMAVVCAMNAGNLKHVAMALRERYGSRISLVIAGDDDRASKDNPGSRAANEAALLAGCYVTFPEWPPGASPDLSDFNDLMLWEMEHDPDNH
;
A
#
# COMPACT_ATOMS: atom_id res chain seq x y z
N MET A 1 -17.87 6.71 0.83
CA MET A 1 -17.69 5.28 1.17
C MET A 1 -17.27 4.59 -0.13
N ASN A 2 -16.04 4.09 -0.23
CA ASN A 2 -15.57 3.30 -1.36
C ASN A 2 -15.48 1.85 -0.88
N VAL A 3 -16.22 0.95 -1.51
CA VAL A 3 -16.21 -0.49 -1.23
C VAL A 3 -15.46 -1.13 -2.38
N GLN A 4 -14.29 -1.68 -2.09
CA GLN A 4 -13.57 -2.53 -3.03
C GLN A 4 -14.15 -3.94 -2.86
N ILE A 5 -14.99 -4.38 -3.82
CA ILE A 5 -15.48 -5.76 -3.86
C ILE A 5 -14.47 -6.56 -4.68
N ILE A 6 -13.68 -7.38 -3.99
CA ILE A 6 -12.83 -8.38 -4.63
C ILE A 6 -13.74 -9.57 -4.96
N SER A 7 -14.00 -9.77 -6.25
CA SER A 7 -14.72 -10.96 -6.72
C SER A 7 -13.78 -12.18 -6.63
N PRO A 8 -14.30 -13.42 -6.49
CA PRO A 8 -13.47 -14.64 -6.39
C PRO A 8 -12.53 -14.89 -7.58
N ASP A 9 -12.69 -14.14 -8.67
CA ASP A 9 -11.91 -14.20 -9.92
C ASP A 9 -10.87 -13.08 -10.05
N GLY A 10 -10.60 -12.30 -8.99
CA GLY A 10 -9.56 -11.27 -8.97
C GLY A 10 -9.89 -9.97 -9.71
N ARG A 11 -11.11 -9.81 -10.24
CA ARG A 11 -11.50 -8.60 -10.97
C ARG A 11 -11.84 -7.45 -10.01
N LYS A 12 -11.02 -6.40 -10.05
CA LYS A 12 -11.22 -5.13 -9.33
C LYS A 12 -12.29 -4.29 -10.06
N MET A 13 -13.52 -4.28 -9.53
CA MET A 13 -14.60 -3.42 -10.04
C MET A 13 -14.71 -2.13 -9.22
N PHE A 14 -14.54 -0.99 -9.88
CA PHE A 14 -14.83 0.32 -9.29
C PHE A 14 -16.29 0.69 -9.55
N LEU A 15 -17.05 0.97 -8.49
CA LEU A 15 -18.40 1.55 -8.62
C LEU A 15 -18.30 2.97 -9.18
N ARG A 16 -19.02 3.22 -10.28
CA ARG A 16 -19.23 4.58 -10.81
C ARG A 16 -19.95 5.42 -9.75
N ASP A 17 -19.43 6.63 -9.52
CA ASP A 17 -20.01 7.74 -8.73
C ASP A 17 -19.65 7.87 -7.22
N GLY A 18 -18.61 7.20 -6.73
CA GLY A 18 -18.09 7.45 -5.36
C GLY A 18 -17.09 8.62 -5.30
N GLN A 19 -17.21 9.53 -4.32
CA GLN A 19 -16.21 10.60 -4.07
C GLN A 19 -14.78 10.02 -4.00
N VAL A 20 -13.91 10.44 -4.94
CA VAL A 20 -12.59 9.82 -5.19
C VAL A 20 -11.46 10.48 -4.40
N GLN A 21 -11.60 11.74 -3.98
CA GLN A 21 -10.53 12.47 -3.29
C GLN A 21 -10.67 12.37 -1.76
N GLY A 22 -9.61 11.91 -1.09
CA GLY A 22 -9.50 11.91 0.38
C GLY A 22 -10.06 10.67 1.09
N ALA A 23 -10.58 9.67 0.36
CA ALA A 23 -11.01 8.41 0.97
C ALA A 23 -9.82 7.48 1.19
N PHE A 24 -9.58 7.09 2.45
CA PHE A 24 -8.55 6.11 2.82
C PHE A 24 -9.08 5.13 3.86
N HIS A 25 -8.44 3.98 3.97
CA HIS A 25 -8.71 2.99 5.01
C HIS A 25 -7.48 2.81 5.90
N VAL A 26 -7.68 2.84 7.22
CA VAL A 26 -6.59 2.66 8.19
C VAL A 26 -6.67 1.26 8.77
N MET A 27 -5.53 0.58 8.82
CA MET A 27 -5.38 -0.74 9.43
C MET A 27 -4.16 -0.76 10.37
N GLY A 28 -4.16 -1.69 11.32
CA GLY A 28 -3.12 -1.79 12.36
C GLY A 28 -3.53 -1.09 13.65
N SER A 29 -2.54 -0.65 14.42
CA SER A 29 -2.79 -0.03 15.72
C SER A 29 -3.35 1.39 15.59
N PHE A 30 -4.62 1.58 15.93
CA PHE A 30 -5.27 2.90 15.93
C PHE A 30 -4.64 3.88 16.93
N ASP A 31 -4.06 3.38 18.02
CA ASP A 31 -3.38 4.21 19.02
C ASP A 31 -2.13 4.88 18.43
N LEU A 32 -1.52 4.29 17.40
CA LEU A 32 -0.41 4.88 16.66
C LEU A 32 -0.87 5.99 15.70
N MET A 33 -2.17 6.09 15.41
CA MET A 33 -2.75 7.18 14.61
C MET A 33 -3.26 8.35 15.48
N ALA A 34 -2.86 8.39 16.75
CA ALA A 34 -3.08 9.54 17.62
C ALA A 34 -1.97 10.59 17.41
N PRO A 35 -2.25 11.91 17.46
CA PRO A 35 -1.22 12.96 17.35
C PRO A 35 -0.07 12.84 18.37
N GLU A 36 -0.38 12.26 19.53
CA GLU A 36 0.50 12.00 20.66
C GLU A 36 1.18 10.63 20.64
N ALA A 37 0.98 9.83 19.57
CA ALA A 37 1.64 8.54 19.43
C ALA A 37 3.18 8.68 19.49
N PRO A 38 3.89 7.69 20.04
CA PRO A 38 5.35 7.65 19.98
C PRO A 38 5.82 7.57 18.53
N GLU A 39 7.12 7.80 18.30
CA GLU A 39 7.69 7.66 16.96
C GLU A 39 7.52 6.22 16.45
N HIS A 40 7.03 6.08 15.22
CA HIS A 40 6.77 4.79 14.58
C HIS A 40 6.72 4.94 13.05
N ASP A 41 6.74 3.80 12.36
CA ASP A 41 6.59 3.74 10.91
C ASP A 41 5.10 3.67 10.52
N VAL A 42 4.74 4.43 9.50
CA VAL A 42 3.40 4.39 8.88
C VAL A 42 3.56 4.09 7.41
N TYR A 43 2.94 2.99 6.97
CA TYR A 43 2.95 2.59 5.58
C TYR A 43 1.71 3.11 4.86
N VAL A 44 1.86 3.55 3.62
CA VAL A 44 0.74 3.94 2.74
C VAL A 44 0.81 3.10 1.49
N CYS A 45 -0.29 2.44 1.14
CA CYS A 45 -0.38 1.60 -0.06
C CYS A 45 -1.62 1.93 -0.88
N GLU A 46 -1.68 1.46 -2.13
CA GLU A 46 -2.84 1.69 -3.00
C GLU A 46 -4.05 0.86 -2.56
N GLY A 47 -3.90 -0.47 -2.52
CA GLY A 47 -4.99 -1.41 -2.29
C GLY A 47 -5.15 -1.86 -0.84
N TRP A 48 -6.35 -2.33 -0.50
CA TRP A 48 -6.61 -2.96 0.79
C TRP A 48 -5.85 -4.28 0.97
N ALA A 49 -5.83 -5.14 -0.06
CA ALA A 49 -5.13 -6.43 -0.01
C ALA A 49 -3.63 -6.25 0.24
N THR A 50 -2.99 -5.30 -0.47
CA THR A 50 -1.61 -4.87 -0.24
C THR A 50 -1.39 -4.47 1.22
N GLY A 51 -2.31 -3.69 1.79
CA GLY A 51 -2.21 -3.25 3.18
C GLY A 51 -2.37 -4.37 4.20
N ALA A 52 -3.25 -5.33 3.93
CA ALA A 52 -3.41 -6.52 4.76
C ALA A 52 -2.14 -7.40 4.72
N ALA A 53 -1.54 -7.59 3.53
CA ALA A 53 -0.30 -8.33 3.38
C ALA A 53 0.86 -7.68 4.15
N LEU A 54 1.00 -6.35 4.07
CA LEU A 54 2.00 -5.60 4.85
C LEU A 54 1.85 -5.82 6.36
N LEU A 55 0.62 -5.83 6.87
CA LEU A 55 0.36 -6.10 8.30
C LEU A 55 0.67 -7.54 8.69
N GLN A 56 0.28 -8.52 7.87
CA GLN A 56 0.32 -9.93 8.25
C GLN A 56 1.68 -10.58 8.01
N TYR A 57 2.34 -10.24 6.89
CA TYR A 57 3.57 -10.88 6.45
C TYR A 57 4.81 -10.07 6.83
N TRP A 58 4.77 -8.75 6.60
CA TRP A 58 5.87 -7.84 6.98
C TRP A 58 5.74 -7.27 8.40
N ASN A 59 4.67 -7.63 9.12
CA ASN A 59 4.44 -7.26 10.51
C ASN A 59 4.57 -5.75 10.77
N VAL A 60 4.11 -4.91 9.83
CA VAL A 60 4.10 -3.46 10.04
C VAL A 60 3.02 -3.07 11.05
N MET A 61 3.20 -1.95 11.74
CA MET A 61 2.32 -1.58 12.87
C MET A 61 1.12 -0.73 12.47
N ALA A 62 1.23 0.04 11.39
CA ALA A 62 0.16 0.90 10.88
C ALA A 62 0.23 1.03 9.35
N VAL A 63 -0.92 0.88 8.71
CA VAL A 63 -1.08 1.01 7.25
C VAL A 63 -2.27 1.90 6.92
N VAL A 64 -2.11 2.75 5.90
CA VAL A 64 -3.16 3.58 5.32
C VAL A 64 -3.31 3.26 3.84
N CYS A 65 -4.44 2.69 3.44
CA CYS A 65 -4.76 2.40 2.05
C CYS A 65 -5.39 3.61 1.37
N ALA A 66 -4.75 4.11 0.30
CA ALA A 66 -5.20 5.27 -0.47
C ALA A 66 -6.33 4.94 -1.47
N MET A 67 -6.65 3.67 -1.68
CA MET A 67 -7.70 3.13 -2.56
C MET A 67 -7.48 3.31 -4.07
N ASN A 68 -6.55 4.17 -4.49
CA ASN A 68 -6.04 4.30 -5.86
C ASN A 68 -4.69 5.06 -5.88
N ALA A 69 -3.86 4.84 -6.90
CA ALA A 69 -2.57 5.51 -7.10
C ALA A 69 -2.65 7.05 -7.03
N GLY A 70 -3.68 7.65 -7.63
CA GLY A 70 -3.86 9.11 -7.66
C GLY A 70 -4.08 9.74 -6.28
N ASN A 71 -4.47 8.93 -5.29
CA ASN A 71 -4.73 9.38 -3.93
C ASN A 71 -3.54 9.19 -2.98
N LEU A 72 -2.50 8.44 -3.38
CA LEU A 72 -1.28 8.23 -2.59
C LEU A 72 -0.67 9.56 -2.13
N LYS A 73 -0.50 10.52 -3.04
CA LYS A 73 0.05 11.84 -2.72
C LYS A 73 -0.79 12.62 -1.72
N HIS A 74 -2.12 12.57 -1.84
CA HIS A 74 -3.02 13.33 -0.99
C HIS A 74 -3.01 12.76 0.43
N VAL A 75 -3.02 11.43 0.55
CA VAL A 75 -2.91 10.73 1.83
C VAL A 75 -1.55 10.97 2.48
N ALA A 76 -0.46 10.82 1.72
CA ALA A 76 0.90 11.02 2.23
C ALA A 76 1.12 12.44 2.75
N MET A 77 0.68 13.45 2.00
CA MET A 77 0.76 14.85 2.43
C MET A 77 -0.09 15.12 3.68
N ALA A 78 -1.32 14.59 3.75
CA ALA A 78 -2.19 14.77 4.91
C ALA A 78 -1.60 14.13 6.19
N LEU A 79 -0.99 12.95 6.07
CA LEU A 79 -0.29 12.30 7.17
C LEU A 79 0.94 13.11 7.60
N ARG A 80 1.73 13.60 6.64
CA ARG A 80 2.89 14.45 6.94
C ARG A 80 2.50 15.76 7.62
N GLU A 81 1.42 16.41 7.19
CA GLU A 81 0.91 17.64 7.82
C GLU A 81 0.42 17.38 9.24
N ARG A 82 -0.29 16.27 9.46
CA ARG A 82 -0.86 15.93 10.76
C ARG A 82 0.16 15.50 11.80
N TYR A 83 1.14 14.67 11.41
CA TYR A 83 2.07 14.03 12.36
C TYR A 83 3.49 14.61 12.28
N GLY A 84 3.79 15.41 11.26
CA GLY A 84 5.12 16.01 11.08
C GLY A 84 6.21 14.95 10.95
N SER A 85 7.36 15.20 11.58
CA SER A 85 8.52 14.29 11.61
C SER A 85 8.40 13.17 12.65
N ARG A 86 7.31 13.12 13.44
CA ARG A 86 7.12 12.07 14.45
C ARG A 86 6.87 10.71 13.84
N ILE A 87 6.35 10.66 12.61
CA ILE A 87 6.20 9.42 11.87
C ILE A 87 7.26 9.33 10.77
N SER A 88 7.80 8.12 10.65
CA SER A 88 8.55 7.69 9.49
C SER A 88 7.53 7.16 8.47
N LEU A 89 7.23 7.99 7.48
CA LEU A 89 6.24 7.68 6.45
C LEU A 89 6.91 6.87 5.34
N VAL A 90 6.28 5.79 4.91
CA VAL A 90 6.78 4.90 3.84
C VAL A 90 5.65 4.65 2.84
N ILE A 91 5.87 4.92 1.56
CA ILE A 91 4.93 4.53 0.51
C ILE A 91 5.29 3.13 0.03
N ALA A 92 4.40 2.16 0.25
CA ALA A 92 4.49 0.84 -0.35
C ALA A 92 3.76 0.89 -1.70
N GLY A 93 4.55 0.99 -2.77
CA GLY A 93 4.02 1.10 -4.13
C GLY A 93 3.83 -0.26 -4.80
N ASP A 94 2.87 -0.29 -5.73
CA ASP A 94 2.69 -1.42 -6.65
C ASP A 94 3.79 -1.34 -7.74
N ASP A 95 4.35 -2.50 -8.09
CA ASP A 95 5.29 -2.70 -9.18
C ASP A 95 4.55 -3.27 -10.41
N ASP A 96 3.80 -2.42 -11.10
CA ASP A 96 3.09 -2.73 -12.34
C ASP A 96 4.04 -2.91 -13.54
N ARG A 97 5.10 -3.70 -13.40
CA ARG A 97 6.17 -3.92 -14.40
C ARG A 97 5.69 -4.51 -15.72
N ALA A 98 4.55 -5.21 -15.71
CA ALA A 98 3.88 -5.70 -16.91
C ALA A 98 3.14 -4.58 -17.68
N SER A 99 2.83 -3.47 -17.02
CA SER A 99 2.15 -2.32 -17.61
C SER A 99 3.15 -1.32 -18.18
N LYS A 100 2.71 -0.61 -19.24
CA LYS A 100 3.49 0.48 -19.81
C LYS A 100 3.70 1.59 -18.78
N ASP A 101 4.95 2.01 -18.59
CA ASP A 101 5.36 3.14 -17.74
C ASP A 101 5.05 2.96 -16.23
N ASN A 102 4.87 1.72 -15.77
CA ASN A 102 4.73 1.30 -14.36
C ASN A 102 4.01 2.35 -13.47
N PRO A 103 2.70 2.57 -13.70
CA PRO A 103 1.97 3.68 -13.11
C PRO A 103 1.96 3.66 -11.58
N GLY A 104 1.85 2.49 -10.93
CA GLY A 104 1.95 2.34 -9.49
C GLY A 104 3.29 2.84 -8.95
N SER A 105 4.40 2.39 -9.55
CA SER A 105 5.74 2.82 -9.12
C SER A 105 5.95 4.32 -9.28
N ARG A 106 5.51 4.89 -10.40
CA ARG A 106 5.60 6.34 -10.64
C ARG A 106 4.78 7.15 -9.64
N ALA A 107 3.55 6.73 -9.35
CA ALA A 107 2.70 7.41 -8.38
C ALA A 107 3.28 7.34 -6.96
N ALA A 108 3.84 6.20 -6.57
CA ALA A 108 4.49 6.02 -5.28
C ALA A 108 5.73 6.92 -5.13
N ASN A 109 6.58 6.97 -6.16
CA ASN A 109 7.76 7.84 -6.18
C ASN A 109 7.37 9.33 -6.14
N GLU A 110 6.35 9.75 -6.89
CA GLU A 110 5.85 11.14 -6.87
C GLU A 110 5.31 11.51 -5.48
N ALA A 111 4.50 10.64 -4.87
CA ALA A 111 3.99 10.85 -3.52
C ALA A 111 5.11 10.96 -2.48
N ALA A 112 6.12 10.09 -2.56
CA ALA A 112 7.25 10.08 -1.65
C ALA A 112 8.10 11.35 -1.74
N LEU A 113 8.36 11.82 -2.97
CA LEU A 113 9.08 13.06 -3.21
C LEU A 113 8.33 14.27 -2.62
N LEU A 114 7.01 14.36 -2.86
CA LEU A 114 6.19 15.49 -2.41
C LEU A 114 6.01 15.52 -0.88
N ALA A 115 5.86 14.35 -0.24
CA ALA A 115 5.66 14.24 1.20
C ALA A 115 6.98 14.18 2.00
N GLY A 116 8.13 14.13 1.31
CA GLY A 116 9.45 13.96 1.93
C GLY A 116 9.51 12.68 2.75
N CYS A 117 9.21 11.55 2.12
CA CYS A 117 9.13 10.27 2.80
C CYS A 117 9.80 9.14 2.00
N TYR A 118 9.85 7.94 2.58
CA TYR A 118 10.46 6.78 1.92
C TYR A 118 9.49 6.12 0.95
N VAL A 119 10.03 5.32 0.05
CA VAL A 119 9.27 4.45 -0.86
C VAL A 119 9.88 3.05 -0.84
N THR A 120 9.04 2.03 -0.90
CA THR A 120 9.42 0.63 -1.01
C THR A 120 8.54 -0.08 -2.04
N PHE A 121 9.08 -1.15 -2.61
CA PHE A 121 8.46 -1.96 -3.66
C PHE A 121 8.66 -3.45 -3.34
N PRO A 122 7.77 -4.33 -3.82
CA PRO A 122 7.98 -5.77 -3.69
C PRO A 122 9.28 -6.19 -4.39
N GLU A 123 10.09 -7.00 -3.72
CA GLU A 123 11.30 -7.62 -4.28
C GLU A 123 10.96 -9.02 -4.79
N TRP A 124 11.01 -9.20 -6.10
CA TRP A 124 10.52 -10.42 -6.73
C TRP A 124 11.60 -11.51 -6.81
N PRO A 125 11.35 -12.71 -6.26
CA PRO A 125 12.29 -13.82 -6.33
C PRO A 125 12.52 -14.32 -7.78
N PRO A 126 13.66 -14.98 -8.06
CA PRO A 126 13.89 -15.61 -9.36
C PRO A 126 12.78 -16.61 -9.69
N GLY A 127 12.16 -16.45 -10.87
CA GLY A 127 11.05 -17.30 -11.32
C GLY A 127 9.66 -16.75 -11.01
N ALA A 128 9.54 -15.65 -10.26
CA ALA A 128 8.29 -14.94 -10.08
C ALA A 128 7.73 -14.44 -11.43
N SER A 129 6.43 -14.62 -11.64
CA SER A 129 5.75 -14.18 -12.88
C SER A 129 5.81 -12.66 -13.03
N PRO A 130 6.03 -12.11 -14.25
CA PRO A 130 5.95 -10.67 -14.48
C PRO A 130 4.58 -10.06 -14.18
N ASP A 131 3.53 -10.89 -14.11
CA ASP A 131 2.16 -10.45 -13.78
C ASP A 131 1.96 -10.16 -12.29
N LEU A 132 2.87 -10.60 -11.41
CA LEU A 132 2.86 -10.22 -10.00
C LEU A 132 3.25 -8.75 -9.89
N SER A 133 2.46 -8.00 -9.12
CA SER A 133 2.45 -6.54 -9.15
C SER A 133 2.47 -5.87 -7.78
N ASP A 134 2.07 -6.54 -6.70
CA ASP A 134 2.00 -5.91 -5.38
C ASP A 134 2.53 -6.79 -4.24
N PHE A 135 2.59 -6.25 -3.02
CA PHE A 135 3.04 -7.00 -1.84
C PHE A 135 2.14 -8.21 -1.51
N ASN A 136 0.86 -8.17 -1.89
CA ASN A 136 -0.03 -9.32 -1.67
C ASN A 136 0.33 -10.46 -2.64
N ASP A 137 0.63 -10.15 -3.89
CA ASP A 137 1.12 -11.14 -4.87
C ASP A 137 2.46 -11.76 -4.42
N LEU A 138 3.37 -10.96 -3.86
CA LEU A 138 4.64 -11.45 -3.32
C LEU A 138 4.42 -12.41 -2.14
N MET A 139 3.58 -12.01 -1.18
CA MET A 139 3.23 -12.85 -0.03
C MET A 139 2.63 -14.19 -0.48
N LEU A 140 1.67 -14.18 -1.41
CA LEU A 140 1.06 -15.41 -1.93
C LEU A 140 2.09 -16.31 -2.63
N TRP A 141 2.96 -15.73 -3.45
CA TRP A 141 4.02 -16.47 -4.12
C TRP A 141 4.96 -17.14 -3.10
N GLU A 142 5.40 -16.41 -2.08
CA GLU A 142 6.29 -16.95 -1.04
C GLU A 142 5.60 -18.07 -0.24
N MET A 143 4.31 -17.92 0.10
CA MET A 143 3.55 -18.96 0.80
C MET A 143 3.35 -20.24 -0.02
N GLU A 144 3.23 -20.13 -1.34
CA GLU A 144 3.12 -21.28 -2.26
C GLU A 144 4.46 -21.98 -2.50
N HIS A 145 5.58 -21.26 -2.33
CA HIS A 145 6.93 -21.76 -2.58
C HIS A 145 7.73 -21.99 -1.29
N ASP A 146 7.09 -21.88 -0.13
CA ASP A 146 7.68 -22.17 1.17
C ASP A 146 7.90 -23.69 1.32
N PRO A 147 9.17 -24.16 1.40
CA PRO A 147 9.46 -25.59 1.53
C PRO A 147 8.92 -26.21 2.83
N ASP A 148 8.59 -25.41 3.84
CA ASP A 148 8.03 -25.89 5.12
C ASP A 148 6.49 -26.04 5.08
N ASN A 149 5.84 -25.70 3.96
CA ASN A 149 4.38 -25.78 3.78
C ASN A 149 3.90 -27.08 3.07
N HIS A 150 4.76 -28.10 3.00
CA HIS A 150 4.48 -29.43 2.42
C HIS A 150 4.72 -30.61 3.37
#